data_AF-A0A1C7DCI1-F1
#
_entry.id   AF-A0A1C7DCI1-F1
#
_cell.length_a   1.000
_cell.length_b   1.000
_cell.length_c   1.000
_cell.angle_alpha   90.00
_cell.angle_beta   90.00
_cell.angle_gamma   90.00
#
_symmetry.space_group_name_H-M   'P 1'
#
loop_
_entity.id
_entity.type
_entity.pdbx_description
1 polymer ?
#
loop_
_entity_poly.entity_id
_entity_poly.type
_entity_poly.pdbx_seq_one_letter_code
_entity_poly.pdbx_strand_id
1 'polypeptide(L)' 'MKQKFYVYNILLTTGEYLENIRIEGPLEDHFPGISVSLLPVVDVKGQTIVLNIFHIVKADLIAVEE' A
#
# COMPACT_ATOMS: atom_id res chain seq x y z
N MET A 1 13.06 15.81 -6.57
CA MET A 1 12.55 14.74 -7.44
C MET A 1 11.05 14.68 -7.20
N LYS A 2 10.21 14.57 -8.24
CA LYS A 2 8.75 14.41 -8.04
C LYS A 2 8.48 13.10 -7.29
N GLN A 3 7.61 13.12 -6.30
CA GLN A 3 7.22 11.92 -5.55
C GLN A 3 6.32 11.05 -6.43
N LYS A 4 6.76 9.83 -6.72
CA LYS A 4 5.96 8.87 -7.49
C LYS A 4 5.06 8.08 -6.56
N PHE A 5 3.78 8.01 -6.88
CA PHE A 5 2.82 7.22 -6.13
C PHE A 5 2.42 5.98 -6.92
N TYR A 6 2.36 4.85 -6.24
CA TYR A 6 1.92 3.59 -6.78
C TYR A 6 0.56 3.27 -6.19
N VAL A 7 -0.40 3.01 -7.06
CA VAL A 7 -1.80 2.77 -6.69
C VAL A 7 -2.06 1.27 -6.77
N TYR A 8 -2.48 0.67 -5.66
CA TYR A 8 -2.72 -0.77 -5.56
C TYR A 8 -4.16 -1.08 -5.16
N ASN A 9 -4.65 -2.22 -5.62
CA ASN A 9 -5.73 -2.91 -4.93
C ASN A 9 -5.15 -4.01 -4.02
N ILE A 10 -5.55 -4.03 -2.76
CA ILE A 10 -4.95 -4.85 -1.70
C ILE A 10 -6.00 -5.77 -1.09
N LEU A 11 -5.75 -7.08 -1.15
CA LEU A 11 -6.55 -8.09 -0.44
C LEU A 11 -5.89 -8.41 0.90
N LEU A 12 -6.64 -8.30 1.98
CA LEU A 12 -6.20 -8.64 3.32
C LEU A 12 -6.56 -10.06 3.74
N THR A 13 -5.88 -10.60 4.75
CA THR A 13 -6.16 -11.92 5.35
C THR A 13 -7.55 -12.00 5.99
N THR A 14 -8.16 -10.85 6.31
CA THR A 14 -9.54 -10.75 6.79
C THR A 14 -10.58 -10.97 5.68
N GLY A 15 -10.16 -10.98 4.41
CA GLY A 15 -11.05 -10.97 3.24
C GLY A 15 -11.48 -9.57 2.80
N GLU A 16 -11.04 -8.53 3.51
CA GLU A 16 -11.27 -7.14 3.10
C GLU A 16 -10.47 -6.80 1.84
N TYR A 17 -11.12 -6.14 0.90
CA TYR A 17 -10.52 -5.69 -0.36
C TYR A 17 -10.47 -4.16 -0.38
N LEU A 18 -9.26 -3.62 -0.32
CA LEU A 18 -8.97 -2.20 -0.32
C LEU A 18 -8.61 -1.75 -1.73
N GLU A 19 -9.37 -0.81 -2.27
CA GLU A 19 -9.19 -0.36 -3.65
C GLU A 19 -8.47 0.99 -3.72
N ASN A 20 -7.67 1.17 -4.78
CA ASN A 20 -6.96 2.41 -5.10
C ASN A 20 -6.14 2.98 -3.93
N ILE A 21 -5.45 2.11 -3.20
CA ILE A 21 -4.56 2.49 -2.12
C ILE A 21 -3.29 3.10 -2.68
N ARG A 22 -3.01 4.33 -2.24
CA ARG A 22 -1.90 5.13 -2.74
C ARG A 22 -0.70 5.03 -1.80
N ILE A 23 0.44 4.63 -2.36
CA ILE A 23 1.70 4.39 -1.63
C ILE A 23 2.81 5.17 -2.30
N GLU A 24 3.66 5.83 -1.51
CA GLU A 24 4.86 6.49 -2.03
C GLU A 24 5.92 5.43 -2.36
N GLY A 25 6.33 5.32 -3.62
CA GLY A 25 7.25 4.26 -4.06
C GLY A 25 6.61 2.87 -4.22
N PRO A 26 7.34 1.91 -4.82
CA PRO A 26 6.85 0.55 -5.01
C PRO A 26 6.68 -0.14 -3.65
N LEU A 27 5.68 -1.03 -3.53
CA LEU A 27 5.37 -1.72 -2.27
C LEU A 27 6.58 -2.52 -1.75
N GLU A 28 7.39 -3.07 -2.65
CA GLU A 28 8.61 -3.85 -2.37
C GLU A 28 9.66 -3.08 -1.55
N ASP A 29 9.79 -1.76 -1.76
CA ASP A 29 10.72 -0.91 -1.03
C ASP A 29 10.34 -0.77 0.46
N HIS A 30 9.09 -1.09 0.79
CA HIS A 30 8.54 -1.03 2.15
C HIS A 30 8.64 -2.35 2.93
N PHE A 31 9.31 -3.37 2.39
CA PHE A 31 9.62 -4.62 3.09
C PHE A 31 11.08 -4.75 3.57
N PRO A 32 11.77 -3.71 4.11
CA PRO A 32 13.13 -3.89 4.59
C PRO A 32 13.15 -4.91 5.73
N GLY A 33 14.08 -5.85 5.68
CA GLY A 33 14.11 -7.09 6.47
C GLY A 33 14.13 -6.97 8.00
N ILE A 34 14.08 -5.76 8.55
CA ILE A 34 13.93 -5.49 9.99
C ILE A 34 13.06 -4.23 10.18
N SER A 35 11.84 -4.43 10.72
CA SER A 35 11.06 -3.44 11.50
C SER A 35 10.16 -2.40 10.83
N VAL A 36 9.49 -2.68 9.71
CA VAL A 36 8.26 -1.93 9.39
C VAL A 36 7.15 -2.89 9.01
N SER A 37 6.49 -3.48 10.00
CA SER A 37 5.27 -4.25 9.76
C SER A 37 4.07 -3.38 9.44
N LEU A 38 4.15 -2.08 9.75
CA LEU A 38 3.06 -1.11 9.65
C LEU A 38 3.38 -0.05 8.60
N LEU A 39 2.62 -0.04 7.50
CA LEU A 39 2.78 0.88 6.39
C LEU A 39 1.61 1.89 6.39
N PRO A 40 1.85 3.18 6.68
CA PRO A 40 0.85 4.21 6.48
C PRO A 40 0.61 4.44 4.98
N VAL A 41 -0.64 4.37 4.55
CA VAL A 41 -1.07 4.55 3.15
C VAL A 41 -2.29 5.45 3.09
N VAL A 42 -2.60 5.99 1.91
CA VAL A 42 -3.75 6.86 1.71
C VAL A 42 -4.85 6.09 0.96
N ASP A 43 -6.07 6.11 1.49
CA ASP A 43 -7.25 5.54 0.85
C ASP A 43 -7.87 6.49 -0.20
N VAL A 44 -8.90 6.01 -0.89
CA VAL A 44 -9.67 6.80 -1.89
C VAL A 44 -10.34 8.05 -1.33
N LYS A 45 -10.54 8.12 -0.01
CA LYS A 45 -11.14 9.27 0.68
C LYS A 45 -10.09 10.28 1.13
N GLY A 46 -8.80 10.02 0.85
CA GLY A 46 -7.69 10.84 1.32
C GLY A 46 -7.35 10.61 2.80
N GLN A 47 -7.88 9.55 3.42
CA GLN A 47 -7.59 9.21 4.81
C GLN A 47 -6.32 8.37 4.89
N THR A 48 -5.46 8.69 5.87
CA THR A 48 -4.34 7.82 6.20
C THR A 48 -4.82 6.62 6.99
N ILE A 49 -4.60 5.42 6.45
CA ILE A 49 -4.80 4.15 7.13
C ILE A 49 -3.45 3.47 7.35
N VAL A 50 -3.35 2.61 8.37
CA VAL A 50 -2.11 1.87 8.66
C VAL A 50 -2.32 0.40 8.29
N LEU A 51 -1.60 -0.06 7.27
CA LEU A 51 -1.63 -1.45 6.83
C LEU A 51 -0.59 -2.27 7.59
N ASN A 52 -1.00 -3.45 8.07
CA ASN A 52 -0.03 -4.45 8.48
C ASN A 52 0.39 -5.28 7.25
N ILE A 53 1.65 -5.17 6.83
CA ILE A 53 2.16 -5.86 5.63
C ILE A 53 2.04 -7.38 5.72
N PHE A 54 2.06 -7.96 6.93
CA PHE A 54 1.88 -9.40 7.13
C PHE A 54 0.43 -9.86 6.94
N HIS A 55 -0.51 -8.93 6.87
CA HIS A 55 -1.91 -9.22 6.56
C HIS A 55 -2.24 -9.03 5.09
N ILE A 56 -1.27 -8.63 4.25
CA ILE A 56 -1.48 -8.52 2.81
C ILE A 56 -1.36 -9.90 2.17
N VAL A 57 -2.45 -10.36 1.56
CA VAL A 57 -2.50 -11.61 0.79
C VAL A 57 -2.09 -11.34 -0.66
N LYS A 58 -2.54 -10.22 -1.23
CA LYS A 58 -2.28 -9.85 -2.61
C LYS A 58 -2.28 -8.32 -2.75
N ALA A 59 -1.39 -7.79 -3.57
CA ALA A 59 -1.41 -6.40 -4.00
C ALA A 59 -1.29 -6.34 -5.52
N ASP A 60 -2.33 -5.87 -6.20
CA ASP A 60 -2.36 -5.68 -7.64
C ASP A 60 -2.04 -4.22 -7.96
N LEU A 61 -0.94 -3.97 -8.69
CA LEU A 61 -0.58 -2.63 -9.15
C LEU A 61 -1.55 -2.17 -10.25
N ILE A 62 -2.22 -1.04 -10.02
CA ILE A 62 -3.22 -0.48 -10.94
C ILE A 62 -2.62 0.67 -11.75
N ALA A 63 -1.89 1.57 -11.11
CA ALA A 63 -1.33 2.75 -11.76
C ALA A 63 -0.07 3.28 -11.06
N VAL A 64 0.70 4.11 -11.78
CA VAL A 64 1.81 4.90 -11.25
C VAL A 64 1.54 6.37 -11.58
N GLU A 65 1.55 7.21 -10.56
CA GLU A 65 1.30 8.66 -10.64
C GLU A 65 2.59 9.45 -10.33
N GLU A 66 2.72 10.65 -10.89
CA GLU A 66 3.87 11.58 -10.71
C GLU A 66 3.54 12.83 -9.88
#